data_AF-A0A2I1R0P4-F1
#
_entry.id   AF-A0A2I1R0P4-F1
#
_cell.length_a   1.000
_cell.length_b   1.000
_cell.length_c   1.000
_cell.angle_alpha   90.00
_cell.angle_beta   90.00
_cell.angle_gamma   90.00
#
_symmetry.space_group_name_H-M   'P 1'
#
loop_
_entity.id
_entity.type
_entity.pdbx_description
1 polymer ?
#
loop_
_entity_poly.entity_id
_entity_poly.type
_entity_poly.pdbx_seq_one_letter_code
_entity_poly.pdbx_strand_id
1 'polypeptide(L)'
;MTITGELFPRCALPGCANPTDTQGHPCGQCRRDFGPFLRHNPGGEPTMTADAQTARDHDVALAYRAREQLRIADAAEQHLAIQAGQQEKPGQTCWLCEERRKCALINGQWECRTCRTTTG
;
A
#
# COMPACT_ATOMS: atom_id res chain seq x y z
N MET A 1 24.64 8.96 -23.27
CA MET A 1 23.76 8.08 -24.06
C MET A 1 23.59 6.79 -23.26
N THR A 2 22.59 6.75 -22.39
CA THR A 2 22.34 5.59 -21.52
C THR A 2 21.57 4.55 -22.33
N ILE A 3 22.21 3.44 -22.66
CA ILE A 3 21.52 2.25 -23.16
C ILE A 3 20.86 1.61 -21.94
N THR A 4 19.66 2.06 -21.59
CA THR A 4 18.82 1.41 -20.57
C THR A 4 17.92 0.39 -21.28
N GLY A 5 18.54 -0.59 -21.95
CA GLY A 5 17.83 -1.68 -22.60
C GLY A 5 17.93 -2.96 -21.78
N GLU A 6 16.80 -3.51 -21.36
CA GLU A 6 16.78 -4.88 -20.80
C GLU A 6 17.24 -5.87 -21.88
N LEU A 7 18.22 -6.73 -21.54
CA LEU A 7 18.76 -7.72 -22.47
C LEU A 7 17.73 -8.78 -22.89
N PHE A 8 16.70 -8.99 -22.06
CA PHE A 8 15.62 -9.96 -22.28
C PHE A 8 14.27 -9.34 -21.90
N PRO A 9 13.17 -9.68 -22.59
CA PRO A 9 11.82 -9.28 -22.19
C PRO A 9 11.47 -9.75 -20.78
N ARG A 10 10.72 -8.95 -20.03
CA ARG A 10 10.19 -9.33 -18.71
C ARG A 10 8.90 -10.13 -18.83
N CYS A 11 8.65 -10.96 -17.81
CA CYS A 11 7.41 -11.68 -17.63
C CYS A 11 6.20 -10.75 -17.76
N ALA A 12 5.20 -11.15 -18.55
CA ALA A 12 4.01 -10.33 -18.77
C ALA A 12 3.08 -10.22 -17.55
N LEU A 13 3.24 -11.10 -16.55
CA LEU A 13 2.42 -11.06 -15.34
C LEU A 13 2.85 -9.91 -14.43
N PRO A 14 1.90 -9.06 -13.96
CA PRO A 14 2.20 -7.95 -13.08
C PRO A 14 2.97 -8.39 -11.82
N GLY A 15 4.02 -7.64 -11.48
CA GLY A 15 4.84 -7.90 -10.29
C GLY A 15 5.93 -8.96 -10.45
N CYS A 16 5.99 -9.69 -11.57
CA CYS A 16 7.06 -10.63 -11.85
C CYS A 16 8.16 -9.95 -12.68
N ALA A 17 9.39 -9.88 -12.15
CA ALA A 17 10.54 -9.32 -12.84
C ALA A 17 11.40 -10.36 -13.58
N ASN A 18 10.99 -11.64 -13.59
CA ASN A 18 11.78 -12.69 -14.20
C ASN A 18 11.89 -12.50 -15.73
N PRO A 19 13.06 -12.77 -16.31
CA PRO A 19 13.26 -12.70 -17.75
C PRO A 19 12.45 -13.79 -18.47
N THR A 20 12.15 -13.51 -19.73
CA THR A 20 11.44 -14.40 -20.64
C THR A 20 12.10 -14.41 -22.01
N ASP A 21 11.81 -15.46 -22.76
CA ASP A 21 12.26 -15.66 -24.14
C ASP A 21 11.40 -14.88 -25.15
N THR A 22 10.17 -14.53 -24.81
CA THR A 22 9.23 -13.88 -25.72
C THR A 22 8.44 -12.79 -24.99
N GLN A 23 8.43 -11.58 -25.54
CA GLN A 23 7.64 -10.46 -25.02
C GLN A 23 6.16 -10.86 -24.93
N GLY A 24 5.53 -10.51 -23.81
CA GLY A 24 4.12 -10.83 -23.57
C GLY A 24 3.88 -12.24 -23.03
N HIS A 25 4.92 -13.07 -22.86
CA HIS A 25 4.77 -14.40 -22.28
C HIS A 25 5.00 -14.39 -20.75
N PRO A 26 4.28 -15.23 -20.00
CA PRO A 26 4.65 -15.54 -18.62
C PRO A 26 5.96 -16.31 -18.57
N CYS A 27 6.82 -16.05 -17.59
CA CYS A 27 8.05 -16.82 -17.39
C CYS A 27 7.76 -18.28 -17.03
N GLY A 28 8.76 -19.17 -17.19
CA GLY A 28 8.60 -20.60 -16.91
C GLY A 28 8.10 -20.93 -15.51
N GLN A 29 8.49 -20.14 -14.50
CA GLN A 29 8.00 -20.29 -13.13
C GLN A 29 6.50 -19.95 -13.04
N CYS A 30 6.09 -18.78 -13.52
CA CYS A 30 4.69 -18.38 -13.53
C CYS A 30 3.81 -19.35 -14.33
N ARG A 31 4.31 -19.91 -15.43
CA ARG A 31 3.59 -20.94 -16.19
C ARG A 31 3.34 -22.20 -15.38
N ARG A 32 4.29 -22.60 -14.52
CA ARG A 32 4.12 -23.76 -13.63
C ARG A 32 3.17 -23.46 -12.49
N ASP A 33 3.37 -22.34 -11.81
CA ASP A 33 2.62 -21.99 -10.60
C ASP A 33 1.16 -21.68 -10.89
N PHE A 34 0.92 -20.93 -11.98
CA PHE A 34 -0.43 -20.50 -12.35
C PHE A 34 -1.07 -21.36 -13.43
N GLY A 35 -0.38 -22.34 -14.02
CA GLY A 35 -0.74 -23.08 -15.23
C GLY A 35 -2.22 -23.01 -15.67
N PRO A 36 -3.16 -23.71 -15.00
CA PRO A 36 -4.58 -23.72 -15.38
C PRO A 36 -5.33 -22.39 -15.20
N PHE A 37 -4.83 -21.49 -14.37
CA PHE A 37 -5.38 -20.15 -14.15
C PHE A 37 -4.95 -19.14 -15.23
N LEU A 38 -3.94 -19.46 -16.03
CA LEU A 38 -3.54 -18.63 -17.16
C LEU A 38 -4.49 -18.85 -18.33
N ARG A 39 -5.03 -17.75 -18.86
CA ARG A 39 -5.81 -17.82 -20.10
C ARG A 39 -4.89 -18.11 -21.27
N HIS A 40 -5.13 -19.22 -21.96
CA HIS A 40 -4.43 -19.59 -23.17
C HIS A 40 -5.17 -19.01 -24.39
N ASN A 41 -4.53 -18.08 -25.11
CA ASN A 41 -5.09 -17.42 -26.29
C ASN A 41 -4.24 -17.76 -27.52
N PRO A 42 -4.38 -18.97 -28.10
CA PRO A 42 -3.61 -19.36 -29.28
C PRO A 42 -4.02 -18.49 -30.48
N GLY A 43 -3.04 -17.91 -31.18
CA GLY A 43 -3.28 -17.01 -32.31
C GLY A 43 -3.81 -15.62 -31.95
N GLY A 44 -3.85 -15.26 -30.67
CA GLY A 44 -4.13 -13.89 -30.26
C GLY A 44 -3.00 -12.95 -30.67
N GLU A 45 -3.33 -11.69 -30.93
CA GLU A 45 -2.32 -10.63 -31.06
C GLU A 45 -1.47 -10.57 -29.77
N PRO A 46 -0.19 -10.14 -29.83
CA PRO A 46 0.63 -10.02 -28.63
C PRO A 46 -0.06 -9.07 -27.65
N THR A 47 -0.71 -9.63 -26.63
CA THR A 47 -1.58 -8.84 -25.73
C THR A 47 -0.80 -7.83 -24.89
N MET A 48 0.52 -7.90 -24.88
CA MET A 48 1.37 -7.06 -24.04
C MET A 48 2.72 -6.78 -24.71
N THR A 49 2.83 -5.65 -25.40
CA THR A 49 4.10 -5.12 -25.89
C THR A 49 4.97 -4.60 -24.73
N ALA A 50 6.26 -4.38 -24.98
CA ALA A 50 7.17 -3.83 -23.96
C ALA A 50 6.74 -2.43 -23.48
N ASP A 51 6.25 -1.59 -24.40
CA ASP A 51 5.74 -0.26 -24.08
C ASP A 51 4.44 -0.34 -23.28
N ALA A 52 3.50 -1.22 -23.66
CA ALA A 52 2.26 -1.43 -22.92
C ALA A 52 2.54 -1.94 -21.50
N GLN A 53 3.53 -2.85 -21.35
CA GLN A 53 3.97 -3.34 -20.06
C GLN A 53 4.62 -2.25 -19.21
N THR A 54 5.47 -1.41 -19.80
CA THR A 54 6.12 -0.30 -19.11
C THR A 54 5.10 0.75 -18.66
N ALA A 55 4.16 1.11 -19.53
CA ALA A 55 3.08 2.04 -19.22
C ALA A 55 2.22 1.52 -18.06
N ARG A 56 1.80 0.25 -18.11
CA ARG A 56 1.03 -0.37 -17.02
C ARG A 56 1.81 -0.36 -15.71
N ASP A 57 3.07 -0.79 -15.71
CA ASP A 57 3.90 -0.84 -14.51
C ASP A 57 4.10 0.56 -13.91
N HIS A 58 4.29 1.57 -14.76
CA HIS A 58 4.40 2.97 -14.38
C HIS A 58 3.11 3.51 -13.73
N ASP A 59 1.96 3.29 -14.37
CA ASP A 59 0.66 3.76 -13.86
C ASP A 59 0.32 3.12 -12.52
N VAL A 60 0.59 1.82 -12.37
CA VAL A 60 0.45 1.11 -11.10
C VAL A 60 1.37 1.74 -10.04
N ALA A 61 2.64 2.00 -10.36
CA ALA A 61 3.57 2.63 -9.43
C ALA A 61 3.11 4.03 -9.00
N LEU A 62 2.57 4.84 -9.91
CA LEU A 62 2.00 6.14 -9.59
C LEU A 62 0.79 6.02 -8.66
N ALA A 63 -0.14 5.11 -8.94
CA ALA A 63 -1.32 4.89 -8.11
C ALA A 63 -0.95 4.47 -6.67
N TYR A 64 0.02 3.57 -6.52
CA TYR A 64 0.51 3.16 -5.20
C TYR A 64 1.18 4.31 -4.44
N ARG A 65 1.98 5.13 -5.13
CA ARG A 65 2.60 6.33 -4.51
C ARG A 65 1.55 7.34 -4.05
N ALA A 66 0.55 7.63 -4.89
CA ALA A 66 -0.53 8.56 -4.54
C ALA A 66 -1.31 8.05 -3.32
N ARG A 67 -1.67 6.76 -3.30
CA ARG A 67 -2.35 6.15 -2.15
C ARG A 67 -1.52 6.22 -0.86
N GLU A 68 -0.21 5.99 -0.96
CA GLU A 68 0.68 6.07 0.21
C GLU A 68 0.81 7.51 0.72
N GLN A 69 0.87 8.50 -0.17
CA GLN A 69 0.88 9.92 0.21
C GLN A 69 -0.39 10.31 0.97
N LEU A 70 -1.56 9.86 0.50
CA LEU A 70 -2.82 10.08 1.21
C LEU A 70 -2.82 9.43 2.59
N ARG A 71 -2.37 8.17 2.69
CA ARG A 71 -2.26 7.47 3.98
C ARG A 71 -1.35 8.20 4.96
N ILE A 72 -0.22 8.74 4.50
CA ILE A 72 0.70 9.52 5.33
C ILE A 72 0.05 10.83 5.79
N ALA A 73 -0.63 11.54 4.88
CA ALA A 73 -1.33 12.79 5.20
C ALA A 73 -2.42 12.56 6.26
N ASP A 74 -3.27 11.55 6.07
CA ASP A 74 -4.32 11.17 7.02
C ASP A 74 -3.73 10.81 8.39
N ALA A 75 -2.62 10.06 8.42
CA ALA A 75 -1.96 9.69 9.66
C ALA A 75 -1.36 10.90 10.40
N ALA A 76 -0.81 11.87 9.66
CA ALA A 76 -0.29 13.11 10.21
C ALA A 76 -1.42 13.97 10.80
N GLU A 77 -2.53 14.12 10.09
CA GLU A 77 -3.71 14.83 10.58
C GLU A 77 -4.28 14.19 11.85
N GLN A 78 -4.43 12.87 11.86
CA GLN A 78 -4.87 12.14 13.05
C GLN A 78 -3.93 12.34 14.24
N HIS A 79 -2.61 12.34 13.99
CA HIS A 79 -1.63 12.58 15.04
C HIS A 79 -1.79 13.99 15.64
N LEU A 80 -1.93 15.01 14.80
CA LEU A 80 -2.16 16.39 15.24
C LEU A 80 -3.47 16.52 16.04
N ALA A 81 -4.57 15.93 15.56
CA ALA A 81 -5.85 15.94 16.28
C ALA A 81 -5.79 15.24 17.65
N ILE A 82 -5.02 14.16 17.75
CA ILE A 82 -4.77 13.46 19.03
C ILE A 82 -3.95 14.35 19.97
N GLN A 83 -2.87 14.98 19.50
CA GLN A 83 -2.03 15.87 20.30
C GLN A 83 -2.77 17.12 20.76
N ALA A 84 -3.69 17.64 19.94
CA ALA A 84 -4.56 18.75 20.29
C ALA A 84 -5.71 18.36 21.24
N GLY A 85 -5.81 17.08 21.64
CA GLY A 85 -6.90 16.58 22.50
C GLY A 85 -8.28 16.50 21.81
N GLN A 86 -8.34 16.77 20.50
CA GLN A 86 -9.57 16.79 19.71
C GLN A 86 -10.06 15.38 19.35
N GLN A 87 -9.15 14.41 19.31
CA GLN A 87 -9.47 13.01 19.03
C GLN A 87 -8.98 12.09 20.15
N GLU A 88 -9.83 11.16 20.59
CA GLU A 88 -9.47 10.15 21.58
C GLU A 88 -8.62 9.04 20.95
N LYS A 89 -7.49 8.69 21.60
CA LYS A 89 -6.61 7.58 21.22
C LYS A 89 -6.93 6.32 22.03
N PRO A 90 -7.11 5.14 21.40
CA PRO A 90 -7.35 3.89 22.12
C PRO A 90 -6.09 3.38 22.84
N GLY A 91 -6.31 2.54 23.86
CA GLY A 91 -5.25 1.83 24.55
C GLY A 91 -4.27 2.74 25.32
N GLN A 92 -4.72 3.91 25.79
CA GLN A 92 -3.92 4.76 26.66
C GLN A 92 -4.24 4.46 28.12
N THR A 93 -3.26 4.57 29.01
CA THR A 93 -3.48 4.48 30.44
C THR A 93 -4.02 5.82 30.93
N CYS A 94 -5.23 5.83 31.49
CA CYS A 94 -5.81 7.05 32.04
C CYS A 94 -5.03 7.49 33.28
N TRP A 95 -4.66 8.76 33.39
CA TRP A 95 -3.90 9.26 34.55
C TRP A 95 -4.72 9.31 35.84
N LEU A 96 -6.05 9.36 35.74
CA LEU A 96 -6.97 9.47 36.88
C LEU A 96 -7.36 8.10 37.47
N CYS A 97 -7.67 7.12 36.61
CA CYS A 97 -8.09 5.79 37.05
C CYS A 97 -7.06 4.69 36.81
N GLU A 98 -5.91 5.00 36.20
CA GLU A 98 -4.81 4.06 35.89
C GLU A 98 -5.18 2.89 34.98
N GLU A 99 -6.38 2.87 34.41
CA GLU A 99 -6.84 1.81 33.51
C GLU A 99 -6.54 2.12 32.05
N ARG A 100 -6.35 1.05 31.25
CA ARG A 100 -6.19 1.15 29.79
C ARG A 100 -7.55 1.41 29.12
N ARG A 101 -7.72 2.61 28.56
CA ARG A 101 -8.99 3.09 27.99
C ARG A 101 -8.76 3.78 26.64
N LYS A 102 -9.85 4.30 26.05
CA LYS A 102 -9.79 5.29 24.97
C LYS A 102 -9.79 6.68 25.62
N CYS A 103 -8.74 7.46 25.42
CA CYS A 103 -8.50 8.70 26.16
C CYS A 103 -8.21 9.87 25.21
N ALA A 104 -8.62 11.07 25.60
CA ALA A 104 -8.13 12.31 24.99
C ALA A 104 -6.90 12.81 25.74
N LEU A 105 -6.02 13.54 25.06
CA LEU A 105 -4.89 14.23 25.70
C LEU A 105 -5.37 15.58 26.23
N ILE A 106 -5.42 15.74 27.54
CA ILE A 106 -5.85 16.96 28.22
C ILE A 106 -4.66 17.48 29.02
N ASN A 107 -4.19 18.70 28.72
CA ASN A 107 -3.05 19.32 29.40
C ASN A 107 -1.81 18.40 29.53
N GLY A 108 -1.55 17.57 28.51
CA GLY A 108 -0.43 16.62 28.48
C GLY A 108 -0.67 15.29 29.21
N GLN A 109 -1.86 15.06 29.78
CA GLN A 109 -2.24 13.82 30.45
C GLN A 109 -3.38 13.10 29.73
N TRP A 110 -3.38 11.77 29.76
CA TRP A 110 -4.43 10.97 29.10
C TRP A 110 -5.65 10.82 30.00
N GLU A 111 -6.79 11.33 29.57
CA GLU A 111 -8.03 11.25 30.32
C GLU A 111 -9.10 10.47 29.57
N CYS A 112 -9.62 9.42 30.23
CA CYS A 112 -10.75 8.68 29.68
C CYS A 112 -12.03 9.52 29.77
N ARG A 113 -13.00 9.23 28.91
CA ARG A 113 -14.28 9.97 28.89
C ARG A 113 -14.97 10.02 30.25
N THR A 114 -15.03 8.90 30.96
CA THR A 114 -15.69 8.82 32.27
C THR A 114 -15.04 9.74 33.29
N CYS A 115 -13.71 9.67 33.42
CA CYS A 115 -12.99 10.51 34.38
C CYS A 115 -13.16 12.00 34.07
N ARG A 116 -13.12 12.40 32.79
CA ARG A 116 -13.39 13.79 32.37
C ARG A 116 -14.76 14.29 32.80
N THR A 117 -15.79 13.46 32.68
CA THR A 117 -17.16 13.85 33.06
C THR A 117 -17.36 13.91 34.58
N THR A 118 -16.52 13.24 35.37
CA THR A 118 -16.62 13.23 36.83
C THR A 118 -15.77 14.28 37.53
N THR A 119 -14.68 14.73 36.89
CA THR A 119 -13.77 15.75 37.43
C THR A 119 -13.99 17.14 36.84
N GLY A 120 -14.89 17.27 35.88
CA GLY A 120 -15.27 18.54 35.23
C GLY A 120 -16.32 19.32 36.00
#